data_AF-A0A916MEA1-F1
#
_entry.id   AF-A0A916MEA1-F1
#
_cell.length_a   1.000
_cell.length_b   1.000
_cell.length_c   1.000
_cell.angle_alpha   90.00
_cell.angle_beta   90.00
_cell.angle_gamma   90.00
#
_symmetry.space_group_name_H-M   'P 1'
#
loop_
_entity.id
_entity.type
_entity.pdbx_description
1 polymer ?
#
loop_
_entity_poly.entity_id
_entity_poly.type
_entity_poly.pdbx_seq_one_letter_code
_entity_poly.pdbx_strand_id
1 'polypeptide(L)'
;MKITTLGIDLAKQVFQLHGVDEQGKTVLRKQLKRDQMATFFATLPVCLIGMEACGSAHHWARKLESFGHTVRLIAPQFVKPYVKTNKNDAADAEAICEAVARPNMRFVPIKNIEQQSVLALHRARQGFVRARTAQANQIRGLLAEFGLIVPQGISHLHTRVPALLEQANQELTGSFRLLILRLLDHLKELDKQVHELERQIKAWHKANEASCRLEKVAGIGPITASALVATIGDAKNFTNGRQLAAWLGLVPKQHSSGGKSVLLGISKRGDQYLRTLLIHGARAVIYRARQAAEPTGWLQRLLQRSHANVAAVALANKNARIVWALLANQRTFQPDYTPDGS
;
A
#
# COMPACT_ATOMS: atom_id res chain seq x y z
N MET A 1 -24.00 29.34 -16.85
CA MET A 1 -22.67 29.47 -16.23
C MET A 1 -21.93 28.16 -16.41
N LYS A 2 -20.66 28.20 -16.82
CA LYS A 2 -19.85 27.01 -17.14
C LYS A 2 -19.20 26.46 -15.86
N ILE A 3 -19.33 25.15 -15.62
CA ILE A 3 -18.63 24.47 -14.53
C ILE A 3 -17.18 24.29 -14.95
N THR A 4 -16.23 24.80 -14.15
CA THR A 4 -14.78 24.66 -14.43
C THR A 4 -14.10 23.67 -13.50
N THR A 5 -14.56 23.59 -12.25
CA THR A 5 -14.07 22.64 -11.26
C THR A 5 -15.25 21.92 -10.60
N LEU A 6 -15.09 20.62 -10.38
CA LEU A 6 -16.13 19.78 -9.80
C LEU A 6 -15.52 18.80 -8.79
N GLY A 7 -16.05 18.77 -7.57
CA GLY A 7 -15.75 17.76 -6.56
C GLY A 7 -16.81 16.66 -6.57
N ILE A 8 -16.37 15.41 -6.47
CA ILE A 8 -17.25 14.24 -6.35
C ILE A 8 -16.92 13.50 -5.07
N ASP A 9 -17.91 13.38 -4.19
CA ASP A 9 -17.88 12.39 -3.12
C ASP A 9 -18.43 11.06 -3.64
N LEU A 10 -17.60 10.01 -3.54
CA LEU A 10 -17.85 8.71 -4.15
C LEU A 10 -18.43 7.72 -3.12
N ALA A 11 -19.69 7.31 -3.30
CA ALA A 11 -20.26 6.19 -2.57
C ALA A 11 -20.54 4.97 -3.50
N LYS A 12 -21.17 3.93 -2.94
CA LYS A 12 -21.48 2.70 -3.68
C LYS A 12 -22.49 2.94 -4.81
N GLN A 13 -23.60 3.61 -4.48
CA GLN A 13 -24.77 3.76 -5.36
C GLN A 13 -25.15 5.21 -5.64
N VAL A 14 -24.78 6.13 -4.76
CA VAL A 14 -25.20 7.52 -4.80
C VAL A 14 -23.99 8.41 -4.62
N PHE A 15 -23.85 9.42 -5.46
CA PHE A 15 -22.69 10.30 -5.57
C PHE A 15 -23.15 11.73 -5.32
N GLN A 16 -22.35 12.50 -4.59
CA GLN A 16 -22.59 13.95 -4.45
C GLN A 16 -21.61 14.72 -5.30
N LEU A 17 -22.14 15.65 -6.09
CA LEU A 17 -21.38 16.53 -6.96
C LEU A 17 -21.50 17.96 -6.44
N HIS A 18 -20.37 18.65 -6.36
CA HIS A 18 -20.29 20.08 -6.11
C HIS A 18 -19.48 20.72 -7.24
N GLY A 19 -20.06 21.66 -7.98
CA GLY A 19 -19.40 22.33 -9.11
C GLY A 19 -19.37 23.84 -8.94
N VAL A 20 -18.24 24.45 -9.30
CA VAL A 20 -18.00 25.90 -9.28
C VAL A 20 -17.60 26.42 -10.66
N ASP A 21 -17.84 27.71 -10.89
CA ASP A 21 -17.36 28.44 -12.06
C ASP A 21 -15.93 29.00 -11.88
N GLU A 22 -15.46 29.79 -12.85
CA GLU A 22 -14.12 30.42 -12.84
C GLU A 22 -13.90 31.38 -11.65
N GLN A 23 -14.97 31.94 -11.09
CA GLN A 23 -14.91 32.83 -9.93
C GLN A 23 -15.03 32.07 -8.61
N GLY A 24 -15.16 30.73 -8.66
CA GLY A 24 -15.37 29.89 -7.49
C GLY A 24 -16.81 29.94 -6.97
N LYS A 25 -17.76 30.54 -7.71
CA LYS A 25 -19.16 30.55 -7.31
C LYS A 25 -19.78 29.18 -7.57
N THR A 26 -20.50 28.65 -6.59
CA THR A 26 -21.23 27.39 -6.75
C THR A 26 -22.31 27.51 -7.82
N VAL A 27 -22.23 26.64 -8.82
CA VAL A 27 -23.18 26.57 -9.95
C VAL A 27 -23.84 25.19 -10.08
N LEU A 28 -23.33 24.19 -9.36
CA LEU A 28 -23.91 22.84 -9.32
C LEU A 28 -23.84 22.27 -7.91
N ARG A 29 -24.96 21.79 -7.40
CA ARG A 29 -25.04 20.83 -6.29
C ARG A 29 -26.02 19.75 -6.71
N LYS A 30 -25.54 18.52 -6.89
CA LYS A 30 -26.37 17.46 -7.47
C LYS A 30 -26.01 16.11 -6.89
N GLN A 31 -27.05 15.35 -6.57
CA GLN A 31 -26.93 13.94 -6.26
C GLN A 31 -27.16 13.12 -7.54
N LEU A 32 -26.30 12.15 -7.81
CA LEU A 32 -26.44 11.22 -8.93
C LEU A 32 -26.46 9.78 -8.44
N LYS A 33 -27.30 8.95 -9.06
CA LYS A 33 -27.21 7.49 -8.93
C LYS A 33 -26.10 6.95 -9.83
N ARG A 34 -25.62 5.75 -9.52
CA ARG A 34 -24.49 5.09 -10.21
C ARG A 34 -24.69 4.94 -11.71
N ASP A 35 -25.88 4.55 -12.12
CA ASP A 35 -26.29 4.41 -13.52
C ASP A 35 -26.35 5.75 -14.27
N GLN A 36 -26.61 6.85 -13.55
CA GLN A 36 -26.70 8.20 -14.12
C GLN A 36 -25.33 8.86 -14.35
N MET A 37 -24.30 8.45 -13.60
CA MET A 37 -22.97 9.09 -13.63
C MET A 37 -22.39 9.16 -15.05
N ALA A 38 -22.33 8.04 -15.77
CA ALA A 38 -21.71 8.00 -17.09
C ALA A 38 -22.45 8.90 -18.10
N THR A 39 -23.78 8.82 -18.13
CA THR A 39 -24.61 9.64 -19.03
C THR A 39 -24.50 11.13 -18.72
N PHE A 40 -24.45 11.49 -17.43
CA PHE A 40 -24.29 12.88 -17.01
C PHE A 40 -22.96 13.46 -17.51
N PHE A 41 -21.84 12.78 -17.25
CA PHE A 41 -20.52 13.27 -17.64
C PHE A 41 -20.26 13.20 -19.15
N ALA A 42 -20.92 12.31 -19.89
CA ALA A 42 -20.83 12.30 -21.35
C ALA A 42 -21.38 13.60 -22.00
N THR A 43 -22.31 14.29 -21.34
CA THR A 43 -22.90 15.56 -21.80
C THR A 43 -22.29 16.79 -21.14
N LEU A 44 -21.52 16.60 -20.07
CA LEU A 44 -20.95 17.70 -19.30
C LEU A 44 -19.73 18.26 -20.06
N PRO A 45 -19.64 19.60 -20.26
CA PRO A 45 -18.43 20.19 -20.80
C PRO A 45 -17.19 19.83 -19.98
N VAL A 46 -16.04 19.69 -20.66
CA VAL A 46 -14.76 19.34 -20.04
C VAL A 46 -14.43 20.31 -18.89
N CYS A 47 -14.02 19.74 -17.77
CA CYS A 47 -13.71 20.45 -16.52
C CYS A 47 -12.68 19.69 -15.70
N LEU A 48 -12.17 20.33 -14.65
CA LEU A 48 -11.32 19.71 -13.64
C LEU A 48 -12.20 18.97 -12.62
N ILE A 49 -11.90 17.70 -12.37
CA ILE A 49 -12.65 16.86 -11.43
C ILE A 49 -11.73 16.42 -10.29
N GLY A 50 -12.12 16.73 -9.06
CA GLY A 50 -11.54 16.20 -7.84
C GLY A 50 -12.36 15.01 -7.33
N MET A 51 -11.68 13.95 -6.88
CA MET A 51 -12.31 12.85 -6.14
C MET A 51 -11.38 12.37 -5.02
N GLU A 52 -11.94 11.86 -3.93
CA GLU A 52 -11.14 11.14 -2.95
C GLU A 52 -10.64 9.80 -3.50
N ALA A 53 -9.40 9.45 -3.16
CA ALA A 53 -8.81 8.16 -3.45
C ALA A 53 -9.46 7.07 -2.58
N CYS A 54 -10.60 6.55 -3.02
CA CYS A 54 -11.36 5.49 -2.39
C CYS A 54 -11.46 4.23 -3.28
N GLY A 55 -12.18 3.19 -2.82
CA GLY A 55 -12.23 1.88 -3.49
C GLY A 55 -12.67 1.92 -4.95
N SER A 56 -13.57 2.82 -5.34
CA SER A 56 -14.07 2.95 -6.73
C SER A 56 -13.41 4.07 -7.54
N ALA A 57 -12.54 4.87 -6.90
CA ALA A 57 -12.03 6.11 -7.47
C ALA A 57 -11.21 5.91 -8.75
N HIS A 58 -10.38 4.87 -8.80
CA HIS A 58 -9.58 4.58 -10.01
C HIS A 58 -10.45 4.18 -11.22
N HIS A 59 -11.56 3.45 -11.00
CA HIS A 59 -12.49 3.11 -12.08
C HIS A 59 -13.18 4.36 -12.61
N TRP A 60 -13.75 5.17 -11.72
CA TRP A 60 -14.41 6.40 -12.10
C TRP A 60 -13.45 7.40 -12.74
N ALA A 61 -12.22 7.51 -12.24
CA ALA A 61 -11.22 8.41 -12.81
C ALA A 61 -10.95 8.07 -14.28
N ARG A 62 -10.64 6.81 -14.60
CA ARG A 62 -10.43 6.38 -15.99
C ARG A 62 -11.67 6.60 -16.86
N LYS A 63 -12.87 6.35 -16.31
CA LYS A 63 -14.13 6.54 -17.04
C LYS A 63 -14.38 8.01 -17.35
N LEU A 64 -14.14 8.90 -16.40
CA LEU A 64 -14.31 10.34 -16.58
C LEU A 64 -13.21 10.93 -17.50
N GLU A 65 -11.97 10.44 -17.41
CA GLU A 65 -10.91 10.78 -18.36
C GLU A 65 -11.28 10.37 -19.80
N SER A 66 -11.98 9.25 -19.99
CA SER A 66 -12.45 8.83 -21.32
C SER A 66 -13.50 9.76 -21.95
N PHE A 67 -14.12 10.63 -21.15
CA PHE A 67 -14.99 11.71 -21.64
C PHE A 67 -14.24 13.05 -21.82
N GLY A 68 -12.92 13.07 -21.63
CA GLY A 68 -12.07 14.25 -21.82
C GLY A 68 -11.86 15.11 -20.57
N HIS A 69 -12.42 14.73 -19.42
CA HIS A 69 -12.22 15.48 -18.18
C HIS A 69 -10.80 15.32 -17.63
N THR A 70 -10.28 16.38 -17.00
CA THR A 70 -9.04 16.28 -16.22
C THR A 70 -9.40 15.80 -14.83
N VAL A 71 -9.01 14.57 -14.47
CA VAL A 71 -9.34 14.00 -13.16
C VAL A 71 -8.13 14.00 -12.24
N ARG A 72 -8.34 14.31 -10.97
CA ARG A 72 -7.31 14.27 -9.93
C ARG A 72 -7.83 13.58 -8.68
N LEU A 73 -7.11 12.55 -8.23
CA LEU A 73 -7.43 11.82 -7.00
C LEU A 73 -6.69 12.42 -5.80
N ILE A 74 -7.38 12.65 -4.69
CA ILE A 74 -6.82 13.25 -3.48
C ILE A 74 -6.85 12.23 -2.35
N ALA A 75 -5.76 12.09 -1.59
CA ALA A 75 -5.79 11.26 -0.39
C ALA A 75 -6.74 11.89 0.66
N PRO A 76 -7.62 11.12 1.33
CA PRO A 76 -8.63 11.68 2.25
C PRO A 76 -8.07 12.58 3.35
N GLN A 77 -6.85 12.30 3.82
CA GLN A 77 -6.14 13.11 4.82
C GLN A 77 -5.87 14.57 4.36
N PHE A 78 -5.84 14.83 3.05
CA PHE A 78 -5.66 16.16 2.48
C PHE A 78 -6.98 16.85 2.14
N VAL A 79 -8.09 16.10 2.07
CA VAL A 79 -9.44 16.68 1.92
C VAL A 79 -9.99 17.10 3.27
N LYS A 80 -9.75 16.31 4.33
CA LYS A 80 -10.25 16.58 5.69
C LYS A 80 -10.09 18.03 6.18
N PRO A 81 -8.97 18.75 5.95
CA PRO A 81 -8.83 20.14 6.38
C PRO A 81 -9.78 21.14 5.70
N TYR A 82 -10.41 20.76 4.58
CA TYR A 82 -11.33 21.61 3.82
C TYR A 82 -12.81 21.38 4.19
N VAL A 83 -13.09 20.44 5.10
CA VAL A 83 -14.45 20.22 5.62
C VAL A 83 -14.74 21.26 6.69
N LYS A 84 -15.66 22.19 6.41
CA LYS A 84 -15.93 23.38 7.24
C LYS A 84 -16.90 23.15 8.40
N THR A 85 -17.82 22.20 8.26
CA THR A 85 -18.95 21.98 9.18
C THR A 85 -19.11 20.50 9.54
N ASN A 86 -20.25 20.13 10.15
CA ASN A 86 -20.63 18.74 10.36
C ASN A 86 -20.50 17.92 9.07
N LYS A 87 -20.05 16.67 9.24
CA LYS A 87 -19.80 15.75 8.15
C LYS A 87 -21.11 15.35 7.45
N ASN A 88 -21.20 15.62 6.16
CA ASN A 88 -22.19 15.03 5.25
C ASN A 88 -21.58 14.94 3.84
N ASP A 89 -22.15 14.08 2.99
CA ASP A 89 -21.63 13.78 1.66
C ASP A 89 -21.54 15.04 0.75
N ALA A 90 -22.43 16.02 0.94
CA ALA A 90 -22.43 17.27 0.16
C ALA A 90 -21.28 18.20 0.58
N ALA A 91 -20.98 18.27 1.87
CA ALA A 91 -19.84 19.01 2.42
C ALA A 91 -18.52 18.34 2.04
N ASP A 92 -18.49 17.01 1.98
CA ASP A 92 -17.33 16.26 1.50
C ASP A 92 -17.07 16.55 0.00
N ALA A 93 -18.12 16.58 -0.84
CA ALA A 93 -18.00 16.98 -2.25
C ALA A 93 -17.50 18.43 -2.43
N GLU A 94 -17.98 19.36 -1.60
CA GLU A 94 -17.49 20.75 -1.59
C GLU A 94 -16.01 20.83 -1.18
N ALA A 95 -15.62 20.13 -0.12
CA ALA A 95 -14.24 20.06 0.36
C ALA A 95 -13.29 19.50 -0.71
N ILE A 96 -13.72 18.47 -1.45
CA ILE A 96 -12.98 17.92 -2.58
C ILE A 96 -12.84 18.93 -3.72
N CYS A 97 -13.92 19.65 -4.05
CA CYS A 97 -13.92 20.70 -5.08
C CYS A 97 -12.94 21.83 -4.73
N GLU A 98 -12.86 22.20 -3.45
CA GLU A 98 -11.92 23.22 -2.99
C GLU A 98 -10.48 22.70 -2.99
N ALA A 99 -10.26 21.48 -2.51
CA ALA A 99 -8.95 20.87 -2.38
C ALA A 99 -8.27 20.64 -3.75
N VAL A 100 -9.02 20.25 -4.78
CA VAL A 100 -8.45 19.93 -6.10
C VAL A 100 -7.86 21.15 -6.83
N ALA A 101 -8.39 22.34 -6.54
CA ALA A 101 -7.94 23.60 -7.13
C ALA A 101 -6.64 24.15 -6.50
N ARG A 102 -6.16 23.58 -5.38
CA ARG A 102 -5.00 24.11 -4.65
C ARG A 102 -3.69 23.80 -5.41
N PRO A 103 -2.84 24.82 -5.71
CA PRO A 103 -1.62 24.62 -6.52
C PRO A 103 -0.63 23.64 -5.90
N ASN A 104 -0.50 23.63 -4.57
CA ASN A 104 0.44 22.79 -3.83
C ASN A 104 -0.16 21.43 -3.43
N MET A 105 -1.33 21.06 -3.96
CA MET A 105 -1.98 19.80 -3.63
C MET A 105 -1.21 18.61 -4.21
N ARG A 106 -1.19 17.51 -3.46
CA ARG A 106 -0.57 16.25 -3.88
C ARG A 106 -1.65 15.26 -4.27
N PHE A 107 -1.56 14.77 -5.49
CA PHE A 107 -2.53 13.84 -6.05
C PHE A 107 -2.03 12.40 -6.00
N VAL A 108 -2.96 11.47 -5.91
CA VAL A 108 -2.71 10.03 -6.03
C VAL A 108 -2.72 9.68 -7.51
N PRO A 109 -1.66 9.05 -8.05
CA PRO A 109 -1.65 8.63 -9.45
C PRO A 109 -2.85 7.73 -9.78
N ILE A 110 -3.50 8.03 -10.90
CA ILE A 110 -4.58 7.19 -11.45
C ILE A 110 -3.92 5.94 -12.03
N LYS A 111 -4.37 4.78 -11.56
CA LYS A 111 -3.81 3.50 -12.00
C LYS A 111 -4.54 3.01 -13.23
N ASN A 112 -3.80 2.42 -14.16
CA ASN A 112 -4.41 1.70 -15.28
C ASN A 112 -5.02 0.35 -14.80
N ILE A 113 -5.72 -0.34 -15.70
CA ILE A 113 -6.42 -1.59 -15.37
C ILE A 113 -5.43 -2.68 -14.94
N GLU A 114 -4.29 -2.80 -15.62
CA GLU A 114 -3.28 -3.81 -15.33
C GLU A 114 -2.65 -3.60 -13.94
N GLN A 115 -2.24 -2.37 -13.63
CA GLN A 115 -1.72 -1.95 -12.32
C GLN A 115 -2.73 -2.24 -11.21
N GLN A 116 -4.02 -1.93 -11.45
CA GLN A 116 -5.06 -2.20 -10.47
C GLN A 116 -5.29 -3.71 -10.27
N SER A 117 -5.17 -4.50 -11.34
CA SER A 117 -5.32 -5.96 -11.32
C SER A 117 -4.21 -6.63 -10.52
N VAL A 118 -2.95 -6.31 -10.78
CA VAL A 118 -1.83 -6.89 -10.01
C VAL A 118 -1.87 -6.44 -8.53
N LEU A 119 -2.29 -5.20 -8.25
CA LEU A 119 -2.49 -4.77 -6.85
C LEU A 119 -3.63 -5.51 -6.16
N ALA A 120 -4.67 -5.92 -6.88
CA ALA A 120 -5.72 -6.78 -6.33
C ALA A 120 -5.14 -8.14 -5.90
N LEU A 121 -4.23 -8.74 -6.69
CA LEU A 121 -3.51 -9.96 -6.31
C LEU A 121 -2.70 -9.75 -5.02
N HIS A 122 -2.00 -8.62 -4.91
CA HIS A 122 -1.26 -8.26 -3.68
C HIS A 122 -2.18 -8.16 -2.45
N ARG A 123 -3.36 -7.55 -2.60
CA ARG A 123 -4.34 -7.41 -1.51
C ARG A 123 -4.95 -8.76 -1.13
N ALA A 124 -5.32 -9.59 -2.09
CA ALA A 124 -5.80 -10.94 -1.86
C ALA A 124 -4.73 -11.79 -1.13
N ARG A 125 -3.47 -11.75 -1.61
CA ARG A 125 -2.34 -12.43 -0.95
C ARG A 125 -2.17 -11.95 0.49
N GLN A 126 -2.24 -10.64 0.73
CA GLN A 126 -2.17 -10.09 2.09
C GLN A 126 -3.31 -10.62 2.97
N GLY A 127 -4.53 -10.71 2.43
CA GLY A 127 -5.69 -11.30 3.10
C GLY A 127 -5.45 -12.75 3.49
N PHE A 128 -5.04 -13.60 2.55
CA PHE A 128 -4.76 -15.01 2.81
C PHE A 128 -3.61 -15.23 3.81
N VAL A 129 -2.54 -14.42 3.75
CA VAL A 129 -1.45 -14.50 4.74
C VAL A 129 -1.95 -14.17 6.15
N ARG A 130 -2.84 -13.17 6.29
CA ARG A 130 -3.46 -12.84 7.59
C ARG A 130 -4.36 -13.97 8.07
N ALA A 131 -5.24 -14.49 7.21
CA ALA A 131 -6.13 -15.60 7.53
C ALA A 131 -5.34 -16.85 7.94
N ARG A 132 -4.28 -17.21 7.20
CA ARG A 132 -3.36 -18.31 7.50
C ARG A 132 -2.72 -18.15 8.88
N THR A 133 -2.31 -16.93 9.23
CA THR A 133 -1.72 -16.63 10.53
C THR A 133 -2.75 -16.73 11.66
N ALA A 134 -3.96 -16.22 11.45
CA ALA A 134 -5.06 -16.32 12.40
C ALA A 134 -5.46 -17.79 12.64
N GLN A 135 -5.61 -18.58 11.57
CA GLN A 135 -5.89 -20.02 11.62
C GLN A 135 -4.80 -20.78 12.38
N ALA A 136 -3.53 -20.47 12.10
CA ALA A 136 -2.40 -21.06 12.80
C ALA A 136 -2.42 -20.75 14.30
N ASN A 137 -2.75 -19.51 14.68
CA ASN A 137 -2.85 -19.11 16.08
C ASN A 137 -4.06 -19.76 16.78
N GLN A 138 -5.19 -19.89 16.08
CA GLN A 138 -6.38 -20.58 16.59
C GLN A 138 -6.05 -22.05 16.91
N ILE A 139 -5.40 -22.76 15.99
CA ILE A 139 -5.00 -24.16 16.22
C ILE A 139 -4.08 -24.28 17.44
N ARG A 140 -3.08 -23.39 17.57
CA ARG A 140 -2.19 -23.39 18.75
C ARG A 140 -2.95 -23.10 20.04
N GLY A 141 -3.87 -22.13 20.03
CA GLY A 141 -4.66 -21.78 21.20
C GLY A 141 -5.52 -22.95 21.68
N LEU A 142 -6.25 -23.58 20.75
CA LEU A 142 -7.09 -24.74 21.06
C LEU A 142 -6.27 -25.92 21.60
N LEU A 143 -5.13 -26.25 20.99
CA LEU A 143 -4.28 -27.33 21.48
C LEU A 143 -3.69 -27.02 22.87
N ALA A 144 -3.37 -25.76 23.16
CA ALA A 144 -2.84 -25.36 24.45
C ALA A 144 -3.84 -25.53 25.61
N GLU A 145 -5.15 -25.45 25.36
CA GLU A 145 -6.19 -25.74 26.37
C GLU A 145 -6.14 -27.20 26.87
N PHE A 146 -5.58 -28.10 26.06
CA PHE A 146 -5.37 -29.52 26.39
C PHE A 146 -3.90 -29.82 26.74
N GLY A 147 -3.09 -28.81 27.07
CA GLY A 147 -1.67 -28.98 27.41
C GLY A 147 -0.75 -29.29 26.23
N LEU A 148 -1.27 -29.32 24.99
CA LEU A 148 -0.50 -29.65 23.79
C LEU A 148 0.13 -28.39 23.20
N ILE A 149 1.40 -28.14 23.54
CA ILE A 149 2.11 -26.94 23.11
C ILE A 149 2.84 -27.16 21.78
N VAL A 150 2.47 -26.37 20.76
CA VAL A 150 3.15 -26.36 19.45
C VAL A 150 4.00 -25.09 19.30
N PRO A 151 5.28 -25.20 18.91
CA PRO A 151 6.13 -24.03 18.72
C PRO A 151 5.62 -23.04 17.66
N GLN A 152 6.13 -21.81 17.73
CA GLN A 152 5.86 -20.78 16.72
C GLN A 152 6.44 -21.18 15.36
N GLY A 153 5.67 -20.95 14.29
CA GLY A 153 6.04 -21.28 12.92
C GLY A 153 5.01 -22.18 12.25
N ILE A 154 4.59 -21.82 11.04
CA ILE A 154 3.53 -22.54 10.31
C ILE A 154 3.96 -23.98 9.99
N SER A 155 5.23 -24.19 9.64
CA SER A 155 5.80 -25.52 9.38
C SER A 155 5.54 -26.50 10.53
N HIS A 156 5.73 -26.07 11.79
CA HIS A 156 5.52 -26.94 12.94
C HIS A 156 4.07 -27.42 13.09
N LEU A 157 3.08 -26.64 12.65
CA LEU A 157 1.69 -27.10 12.65
C LEU A 157 1.49 -28.25 11.67
N HIS A 158 2.08 -28.18 10.48
CA HIS A 158 1.99 -29.24 9.50
C HIS A 158 2.74 -30.50 9.92
N THR A 159 3.92 -30.35 10.52
CA THR A 159 4.78 -31.50 10.83
C THR A 159 4.48 -32.17 12.17
N ARG A 160 4.01 -31.42 13.18
CA ARG A 160 3.88 -31.93 14.57
C ARG A 160 2.45 -32.24 14.99
N VAL A 161 1.47 -31.47 14.53
CA VAL A 161 0.09 -31.65 15.00
C VAL A 161 -0.48 -33.03 14.66
N PRO A 162 -0.26 -33.61 13.45
CA PRO A 162 -0.74 -34.96 13.17
C PRO A 162 -0.22 -35.99 14.19
N ALA A 163 1.08 -35.96 14.50
CA ALA A 163 1.67 -36.87 15.49
C ALA A 163 1.14 -36.64 16.91
N LEU A 164 0.92 -35.38 17.31
CA LEU A 164 0.35 -35.04 18.62
C LEU A 164 -1.07 -35.59 18.79
N LEU A 165 -1.90 -35.52 17.74
CA LEU A 165 -3.27 -36.04 17.79
C LEU A 165 -3.32 -37.56 17.95
N GLU A 166 -2.38 -38.28 17.34
CA GLU A 166 -2.22 -39.73 17.47
C GLU A 166 -1.72 -40.12 18.87
N GLN A 167 -0.75 -39.39 19.42
CA GLN A 167 -0.17 -39.68 20.73
C GLN A 167 -1.15 -39.40 21.88
N ALA A 168 -1.95 -38.34 21.78
CA ALA A 168 -2.90 -37.95 22.82
C ALA A 168 -4.19 -38.81 22.83
N ASN A 169 -4.16 -40.05 22.34
CA ASN A 169 -5.36 -40.84 21.97
C ASN A 169 -6.41 -40.94 23.08
N GLN A 170 -5.95 -41.05 24.33
CA GLN A 170 -6.81 -41.18 25.52
C GLN A 170 -7.24 -39.84 26.14
N GLU A 171 -6.59 -38.72 25.79
CA GLU A 171 -6.80 -37.41 26.43
C GLU A 171 -7.69 -36.45 25.63
N LEU A 172 -7.85 -36.70 24.32
CA LEU A 172 -8.71 -35.90 23.44
C LEU A 172 -9.97 -36.67 23.05
N THR A 173 -11.09 -35.97 22.92
CA THR A 173 -12.31 -36.55 22.35
C THR A 173 -12.19 -36.68 20.83
N GLY A 174 -12.90 -37.64 20.24
CA GLY A 174 -12.95 -37.82 18.79
C GLY A 174 -13.45 -36.57 18.05
N SER A 175 -14.41 -35.85 18.63
CA SER A 175 -14.94 -34.60 18.05
C SER A 175 -13.88 -33.48 17.99
N PHE A 176 -13.07 -33.34 19.04
CA PHE A 176 -11.97 -32.37 19.06
C PHE A 176 -10.89 -32.70 18.03
N ARG A 177 -10.52 -33.98 17.88
CA ARG A 177 -9.59 -34.43 16.82
C ARG A 177 -10.06 -34.02 15.44
N LEU A 178 -11.32 -34.33 15.11
CA LEU A 178 -11.92 -33.98 13.83
C LEU A 178 -11.94 -32.47 13.59
N LEU A 179 -12.20 -31.67 14.64
CA LEU A 179 -12.11 -30.22 14.58
C LEU A 179 -10.70 -29.76 14.21
N ILE A 180 -9.66 -30.22 14.92
CA ILE A 180 -8.28 -29.82 14.64
C ILE A 180 -7.86 -30.23 13.23
N LEU A 181 -8.21 -31.43 12.78
CA LEU A 181 -7.93 -31.89 11.42
C LEU A 181 -8.59 -30.98 10.37
N ARG A 182 -9.86 -30.60 10.56
CA ARG A 182 -10.57 -29.65 9.70
C ARG A 182 -9.86 -28.30 9.63
N LEU A 183 -9.40 -27.77 10.77
CA LEU A 183 -8.67 -26.50 10.84
C LEU A 183 -7.30 -26.58 10.14
N LEU A 184 -6.61 -27.72 10.25
CA LEU A 184 -5.37 -27.99 9.53
C LEU A 184 -5.56 -28.06 8.02
N ASP A 185 -6.64 -28.70 7.55
CA ASP A 185 -6.92 -28.78 6.12
C ASP A 185 -7.25 -27.39 5.55
N HIS A 186 -8.02 -26.58 6.28
CA HIS A 186 -8.22 -25.18 5.90
C HIS A 186 -6.91 -24.39 5.91
N LEU A 187 -6.00 -24.63 6.87
CA LEU A 187 -4.67 -24.01 6.89
C LEU A 187 -3.85 -24.37 5.65
N LYS A 188 -3.88 -25.63 5.21
CA LYS A 188 -3.22 -26.08 3.96
C LYS A 188 -3.79 -25.37 2.74
N GLU A 189 -5.12 -25.22 2.65
CA GLU A 189 -5.75 -24.51 1.54
C GLU A 189 -5.36 -23.03 1.52
N LEU A 190 -5.36 -22.36 2.67
CA LEU A 190 -4.88 -20.98 2.78
C LEU A 190 -3.43 -20.84 2.33
N ASP A 191 -2.57 -21.81 2.67
CA ASP A 191 -1.18 -21.83 2.23
C ASP A 191 -1.05 -22.00 0.71
N LYS A 192 -1.84 -22.90 0.11
CA LYS A 192 -1.93 -23.07 -1.34
C LYS A 192 -2.35 -21.78 -2.05
N GLN A 193 -3.39 -21.10 -1.55
CA GLN A 193 -3.86 -19.82 -2.11
C GLN A 193 -2.77 -18.74 -2.06
N VAL A 194 -2.00 -18.65 -0.97
CA VAL A 194 -0.85 -17.73 -0.89
C VAL A 194 0.19 -18.03 -1.97
N HIS A 195 0.58 -19.29 -2.13
CA HIS A 195 1.59 -19.71 -3.11
C HIS A 195 1.12 -19.48 -4.55
N GLU A 196 -0.16 -19.73 -4.83
CA GLU A 196 -0.73 -19.50 -6.15
C GLU A 196 -0.71 -18.02 -6.54
N LEU A 197 -1.15 -17.13 -5.65
CA LEU A 197 -1.08 -15.69 -5.90
C LEU A 197 0.36 -15.19 -5.99
N GLU A 198 1.30 -15.75 -5.22
CA GLU A 198 2.71 -15.44 -5.39
C GLU A 198 3.26 -15.83 -6.76
N ARG A 199 2.86 -16.98 -7.31
CA ARG A 199 3.24 -17.40 -8.67
C ARG A 199 2.72 -16.41 -9.70
N GLN A 200 1.46 -15.99 -9.58
CA GLN A 200 0.86 -15.00 -10.50
C GLN A 200 1.57 -13.64 -10.42
N ILE A 201 1.86 -13.15 -9.21
CA ILE A 201 2.61 -11.90 -9.00
C ILE A 201 4.02 -12.02 -9.59
N LYS A 202 4.70 -13.14 -9.38
CA LYS A 202 6.05 -13.39 -9.93
C LYS A 202 6.03 -13.49 -11.46
N ALA A 203 4.97 -14.04 -12.06
CA ALA A 203 4.80 -14.07 -13.51
C ALA A 203 4.65 -12.64 -14.07
N TRP A 204 3.80 -11.82 -13.46
CA TRP A 204 3.66 -10.41 -13.83
C TRP A 204 4.98 -9.65 -13.67
N HIS A 205 5.69 -9.87 -12.56
CA HIS A 205 7.00 -9.27 -12.31
C HIS A 205 8.00 -9.58 -13.41
N LYS A 206 8.11 -10.85 -13.84
CA LYS A 206 9.03 -11.28 -14.92
C LYS A 206 8.70 -10.65 -16.28
N ALA A 207 7.43 -10.33 -16.52
CA ALA A 207 6.98 -9.66 -17.73
C ALA A 207 7.13 -8.13 -17.66
N ASN A 208 7.55 -7.56 -16.52
CA ASN A 208 7.62 -6.12 -16.30
C ASN A 208 9.06 -5.67 -16.05
N GLU A 209 9.69 -5.05 -17.04
CA GLU A 209 11.10 -4.61 -16.97
C GLU A 209 11.39 -3.65 -15.81
N ALA A 210 10.47 -2.71 -15.53
CA ALA A 210 10.61 -1.79 -14.41
C ALA A 210 10.64 -2.56 -13.08
N SER A 211 9.85 -3.62 -12.96
CA SER A 211 9.81 -4.47 -11.77
C SER A 211 11.11 -5.26 -11.62
N CYS A 212 11.58 -5.95 -12.66
CA CYS A 212 12.85 -6.67 -12.64
C CYS A 212 14.04 -5.75 -12.32
N ARG A 213 14.03 -4.52 -12.82
CA ARG A 213 15.05 -3.50 -12.51
C ARG A 213 15.11 -3.14 -11.03
N LEU A 214 13.96 -3.07 -10.34
CA LEU A 214 13.91 -2.77 -8.92
C LEU A 214 14.37 -3.93 -8.03
N GLU A 215 14.20 -5.19 -8.47
CA GLU A 215 14.64 -6.38 -7.71
C GLU A 215 16.15 -6.39 -7.43
N LYS A 216 16.96 -5.76 -8.29
CA LYS A 216 18.40 -5.65 -8.10
C LYS A 216 18.80 -4.86 -6.84
N VAL A 217 17.89 -4.06 -6.27
CA VAL A 217 18.15 -3.27 -5.07
C VAL A 217 18.08 -4.18 -3.84
N ALA A 218 19.13 -4.19 -3.02
CA ALA A 218 19.18 -4.99 -1.80
C ALA A 218 17.96 -4.74 -0.88
N GLY A 219 17.23 -5.81 -0.56
CA GLY A 219 16.00 -5.74 0.23
C GLY A 219 14.72 -5.49 -0.58
N ILE A 220 14.80 -5.49 -1.91
CA ILE A 220 13.63 -5.48 -2.79
C ILE A 220 13.60 -6.82 -3.53
N GLY A 221 12.66 -7.70 -3.18
CA GLY A 221 12.38 -8.93 -3.94
C GLY A 221 11.21 -8.75 -4.91
N PRO A 222 10.84 -9.79 -5.68
CA PRO A 222 9.78 -9.73 -6.71
C PRO A 222 8.46 -9.17 -6.20
N ILE A 223 8.01 -9.59 -5.02
CA ILE A 223 6.76 -9.12 -4.40
C ILE A 223 6.83 -7.63 -4.05
N THR A 224 7.97 -7.14 -3.58
CA THR A 224 8.15 -5.72 -3.26
C THR A 224 8.27 -4.89 -4.52
N ALA A 225 9.03 -5.38 -5.51
CA ALA A 225 9.22 -4.72 -6.79
C ALA A 225 7.90 -4.57 -7.56
N SER A 226 7.09 -5.62 -7.63
CA SER A 226 5.81 -5.59 -8.35
C SER A 226 4.82 -4.63 -7.69
N ALA A 227 4.73 -4.66 -6.36
CA ALA A 227 3.88 -3.74 -5.61
C ALA A 227 4.31 -2.28 -5.81
N LEU A 228 5.62 -2.00 -5.80
CA LEU A 228 6.16 -0.65 -6.01
C LEU A 228 5.81 -0.11 -7.39
N VAL A 229 6.12 -0.84 -8.46
CA VAL A 229 5.83 -0.40 -9.83
C VAL A 229 4.34 -0.19 -10.05
N ALA A 230 3.51 -1.14 -9.62
CA ALA A 230 2.07 -1.04 -9.82
C ALA A 230 1.42 0.10 -9.00
N THR A 231 2.01 0.45 -7.85
CA THR A 231 1.48 1.52 -6.98
C THR A 231 1.96 2.91 -7.38
N ILE A 232 3.24 3.04 -7.77
CA ILE A 232 3.86 4.31 -8.16
C ILE A 232 3.33 4.75 -9.53
N GLY A 233 3.19 3.81 -10.49
CA GLY A 233 2.90 4.16 -11.87
C GLY A 233 4.03 5.01 -12.44
N ASP A 234 3.71 6.22 -12.91
CA ASP A 234 4.72 7.17 -13.35
C ASP A 234 5.42 7.83 -12.15
N ALA A 235 6.72 7.56 -12.00
CA ALA A 235 7.56 8.12 -10.94
C ALA A 235 7.82 9.63 -11.10
N LYS A 236 7.61 10.20 -12.30
CA LYS A 236 7.73 11.66 -12.55
C LYS A 236 6.62 12.47 -11.88
N ASN A 237 5.55 11.81 -11.41
CA ASN A 237 4.57 12.42 -10.50
C ASN A 237 5.19 12.87 -9.16
N PHE A 238 6.41 12.43 -8.87
CA PHE A 238 7.18 12.88 -7.72
C PHE A 238 8.39 13.71 -8.19
N THR A 239 8.55 14.90 -7.62
CA THR A 239 9.67 15.82 -7.85
C THR A 239 11.03 15.19 -7.54
N ASN A 240 11.10 14.36 -6.50
CA ASN A 240 12.33 13.67 -6.11
C ASN A 240 12.05 12.45 -5.21
N GLY A 241 13.09 11.64 -4.99
CA GLY A 241 13.01 10.46 -4.14
C GLY A 241 12.68 10.76 -2.67
N ARG A 242 12.95 11.97 -2.15
CA ARG A 242 12.54 12.35 -0.79
C ARG A 242 11.02 12.50 -0.72
N GLN A 243 10.40 13.04 -1.77
CA GLN A 243 8.95 13.13 -1.86
C GLN A 243 8.31 11.74 -1.93
N LEU A 244 8.88 10.81 -2.70
CA LEU A 244 8.41 9.42 -2.72
C LEU A 244 8.52 8.76 -1.33
N ALA A 245 9.67 8.90 -0.66
CA ALA A 245 9.87 8.36 0.69
C ALA A 245 8.87 8.95 1.70
N ALA A 246 8.54 10.24 1.58
CA ALA A 246 7.53 10.89 2.40
C ALA A 246 6.12 10.36 2.10
N TRP A 247 5.80 10.12 0.83
CA TRP A 247 4.53 9.56 0.39
C TRP A 247 4.31 8.12 0.89
N LEU A 248 5.39 7.32 0.97
CA LEU A 248 5.39 5.98 1.58
C LEU A 248 5.37 5.99 3.12
N GLY A 249 5.45 7.18 3.73
CA GLY A 249 5.47 7.36 5.19
C GLY A 249 6.75 6.87 5.88
N LEU A 250 7.87 6.87 5.16
CA LEU A 250 9.19 6.44 5.63
C LEU A 250 10.04 7.59 6.20
N VAL A 251 9.46 8.79 6.30
CA VAL A 251 10.10 9.97 6.89
C VAL A 251 9.64 10.18 8.34
N PRO A 252 10.50 10.74 9.22
CA PRO A 252 10.11 11.09 10.58
C PRO A 252 8.89 12.00 10.62
N LYS A 253 8.05 11.85 11.65
CA LYS A 253 7.04 12.85 11.98
C LYS A 253 7.75 14.02 12.66
N GLN A 254 7.48 15.23 12.18
CA GLN A 254 8.00 16.45 12.78
C GLN A 254 6.93 17.08 13.68
N HIS A 255 7.31 17.41 14.92
CA HIS A 255 6.54 18.25 15.82
C HIS A 255 7.43 19.46 16.17
N SER A 256 7.13 20.59 15.54
CA SER A 256 7.91 21.82 15.68
C SER A 256 7.00 22.95 16.15
N SER A 257 7.38 23.61 17.25
CA SER A 257 6.77 24.86 17.71
C SER A 257 7.88 25.81 18.19
N GLY A 258 7.72 27.12 17.93
CA GLY A 258 8.62 28.16 18.45
C GLY A 258 10.12 27.94 18.17
N GLY A 259 10.50 27.44 16.98
CA GLY A 259 11.89 27.22 16.59
C GLY A 259 12.55 25.94 17.10
N LYS A 260 11.90 25.14 17.95
CA LYS A 260 12.42 23.83 18.39
C LYS A 260 11.90 22.72 17.48
N SER A 261 12.80 21.96 16.85
CA SER A 261 12.43 20.81 16.02
C SER A 261 12.54 19.51 16.80
N VAL A 262 11.40 18.84 17.05
CA VAL A 262 11.37 17.48 17.60
C VAL A 262 11.00 16.51 16.48
N LEU A 263 11.90 15.58 16.17
CA LEU A 263 11.64 14.47 15.26
C LEU A 263 11.20 13.25 16.08
N LEU A 264 10.03 12.70 15.74
CA LEU A 264 9.47 11.52 16.37
C LEU A 264 9.69 10.27 15.50
N GLY A 265 8.97 9.18 15.80
CA GLY A 265 8.90 8.02 14.91
C GLY A 265 8.42 8.37 13.49
N ILE A 266 8.54 7.41 12.57
CA ILE A 266 8.08 7.62 11.19
C ILE A 266 6.61 8.05 11.14
N SER A 267 6.26 8.86 10.15
CA SER A 267 4.92 9.43 10.01
C SER A 267 3.81 8.37 9.86
N LYS A 268 4.15 7.17 9.38
CA LYS A 268 3.21 6.08 9.04
C LYS A 268 2.10 6.49 8.06
N ARG A 269 2.24 7.63 7.36
CA ARG A 269 1.34 8.09 6.29
C ARG A 269 1.45 7.19 5.05
N GLY A 270 0.46 7.23 4.16
CA GLY A 270 0.48 6.45 2.91
C GLY A 270 0.23 4.95 3.09
N ASP A 271 0.64 4.15 2.10
CA ASP A 271 0.27 2.73 2.01
C ASP A 271 1.03 1.85 3.03
N GLN A 272 0.27 1.31 4.00
CA GLN A 272 0.81 0.41 5.01
C GLN A 272 1.42 -0.86 4.40
N TYR A 273 0.86 -1.39 3.31
CA TYR A 273 1.35 -2.62 2.69
C TYR A 273 2.74 -2.44 2.08
N LEU A 274 2.95 -1.40 1.28
CA LEU A 274 4.28 -1.09 0.72
C LEU A 274 5.31 -0.83 1.80
N ARG A 275 4.94 -0.06 2.83
CA ARG A 275 5.84 0.18 3.96
C ARG A 275 6.20 -1.12 4.66
N THR A 276 5.25 -2.02 4.90
CA THR A 276 5.52 -3.34 5.49
C THR A 276 6.50 -4.14 4.63
N LEU A 277 6.30 -4.21 3.31
CA LEU A 277 7.20 -4.92 2.39
C LEU A 277 8.62 -4.35 2.42
N LEU A 278 8.78 -3.02 2.36
CA LEU A 278 10.08 -2.36 2.41
C LEU A 278 10.81 -2.59 3.74
N ILE A 279 10.09 -2.54 4.86
CA ILE A 279 10.67 -2.79 6.19
C ILE A 279 11.08 -4.26 6.36
N HIS A 280 10.28 -5.22 5.89
CA HIS A 280 10.68 -6.63 5.90
C HIS A 280 11.88 -6.90 4.99
N GLY A 281 11.89 -6.27 3.81
CA GLY A 281 13.05 -6.29 2.92
C GLY A 281 14.32 -5.78 3.59
N ALA A 282 14.24 -4.63 4.25
CA ALA A 282 15.35 -4.06 5.00
C ALA A 282 15.82 -4.97 6.16
N ARG A 283 14.89 -5.61 6.88
CA ARG A 283 15.21 -6.58 7.93
C ARG A 283 15.95 -7.80 7.39
N ALA A 284 15.59 -8.29 6.21
CA ALA A 284 16.30 -9.40 5.56
C ALA A 284 17.74 -9.02 5.21
N VAL A 285 17.96 -7.80 4.72
CA VAL A 285 19.32 -7.27 4.47
C VAL A 285 20.12 -7.17 5.76
N ILE A 286 19.52 -6.64 6.84
CA ILE A 286 20.19 -6.53 8.16
C ILE A 286 20.55 -7.90 8.71
N TYR A 287 19.65 -8.89 8.57
CA TYR A 287 19.91 -10.26 9.01
C TYR A 287 21.15 -10.85 8.32
N ARG A 288 21.27 -10.64 6.99
CA ARG A 288 22.46 -11.05 6.23
C ARG A 288 23.71 -10.25 6.59
N ALA A 289 23.58 -8.93 6.75
CA ALA A 289 24.70 -8.07 7.13
C ALA A 289 25.32 -8.52 8.47
N ARG A 290 24.50 -8.87 9.47
CA ARG A 290 24.99 -9.35 10.77
C ARG A 290 25.77 -10.67 10.72
N GLN A 291 25.62 -11.44 9.65
CA GLN A 291 26.35 -12.70 9.43
C GLN A 291 27.59 -12.53 8.54
N ALA A 292 27.81 -11.34 7.97
CA ALA A 292 28.96 -11.11 7.12
C ALA A 292 30.25 -11.19 7.94
N ALA A 293 31.23 -11.93 7.44
CA ALA A 293 32.55 -12.06 8.06
C ALA A 293 33.26 -10.71 8.15
N GLU A 294 33.06 -9.84 7.16
CA GLU A 294 33.62 -8.48 7.12
C GLU A 294 32.49 -7.43 7.16
N PRO A 295 32.21 -6.82 8.33
CA PRO A 295 31.14 -5.85 8.48
C PRO A 295 31.54 -4.47 7.97
N THR A 296 31.61 -4.30 6.65
CA THR A 296 31.93 -3.02 6.00
C THR A 296 30.67 -2.30 5.50
N GLY A 297 30.78 -0.97 5.27
CA GLY A 297 29.75 -0.17 4.62
C GLY A 297 28.83 0.66 5.54
N TRP A 298 27.92 1.40 4.91
CA TRP A 298 27.03 2.35 5.60
C TRP A 298 26.06 1.68 6.59
N LEU A 299 25.50 0.52 6.24
CA LEU A 299 24.51 -0.16 7.06
C LEU A 299 25.14 -0.71 8.36
N GLN A 300 26.35 -1.25 8.30
CA GLN A 300 27.07 -1.76 9.48
C GLN A 300 27.41 -0.65 10.46
N ARG A 301 27.99 0.46 9.98
CA ARG A 301 28.23 1.67 10.79
C ARG A 301 26.95 2.20 11.44
N LEU A 302 25.81 2.08 10.76
CA LEU A 302 24.52 2.46 11.32
C LEU A 302 24.04 1.47 12.40
N LEU A 303 24.21 0.17 12.20
CA LEU A 303 23.84 -0.87 13.17
C LEU A 303 24.69 -0.82 14.45
N GLN A 304 25.93 -0.34 14.37
CA GLN A 304 26.80 -0.14 15.55
C GLN A 304 26.30 0.97 16.48
N ARG A 305 25.65 2.00 15.94
CA ARG A 305 25.24 3.20 16.69
C ARG A 305 23.73 3.34 16.88
N SER A 306 22.93 2.43 16.35
CA SER A 306 21.47 2.55 16.38
C SER A 306 20.76 1.20 16.44
N HIS A 307 19.56 1.21 17.03
CA HIS A 307 18.74 0.02 17.12
C HIS A 307 18.37 -0.53 15.72
N ALA A 308 18.29 -1.85 15.58
CA ALA A 308 18.05 -2.52 14.28
C ALA A 308 16.79 -2.04 13.55
N ASN A 309 15.72 -1.71 14.28
CA ASN A 309 14.51 -1.14 13.68
C ASN A 309 14.73 0.27 13.09
N VAL A 310 15.62 1.08 13.69
CA VAL A 310 16.00 2.39 13.15
C VAL A 310 16.80 2.20 11.86
N ALA A 311 17.77 1.28 11.87
CA ALA A 311 18.52 0.92 10.67
C ALA A 311 17.62 0.37 9.54
N ALA A 312 16.61 -0.45 9.88
CA ALA A 312 15.66 -0.98 8.90
C ALA A 312 14.84 0.14 8.24
N VAL A 313 14.35 1.10 9.04
CA VAL A 313 13.66 2.29 8.53
C VAL A 313 14.57 3.13 7.64
N ALA A 314 15.80 3.37 8.05
CA ALA A 314 16.77 4.15 7.29
C ALA A 314 17.09 3.49 5.93
N LEU A 315 17.29 2.17 5.92
CA LEU A 315 17.51 1.41 4.69
C LEU A 315 16.26 1.42 3.79
N ALA A 316 15.07 1.23 4.35
CA ALA A 316 13.82 1.35 3.57
C ALA A 316 13.65 2.75 2.96
N ASN A 317 13.98 3.82 3.70
CA ASN A 317 13.98 5.18 3.19
C ASN A 317 15.00 5.39 2.07
N LYS A 318 16.23 4.89 2.25
CA LYS A 318 17.27 4.89 1.20
C LYS A 318 16.80 4.16 -0.06
N ASN A 319 16.22 2.97 0.09
CA ASN A 319 15.67 2.18 -1.01
C ASN A 319 14.54 2.90 -1.73
N ALA A 320 13.62 3.58 -1.01
CA ALA A 320 12.58 4.38 -1.64
C ALA A 320 13.16 5.48 -2.55
N ARG A 321 14.25 6.14 -2.11
CA ARG A 321 14.92 7.16 -2.92
C ARG A 321 15.61 6.57 -4.15
N ILE A 322 16.22 5.40 -4.02
CA ILE A 322 16.82 4.66 -5.14
C ILE A 322 15.73 4.24 -6.14
N VAL A 323 14.64 3.64 -5.66
CA VAL A 323 13.49 3.23 -6.49
C VAL A 323 12.98 4.39 -7.34
N TRP A 324 12.78 5.57 -6.73
CA TRP A 324 12.39 6.75 -7.50
C TRP A 324 13.39 7.08 -8.60
N ALA A 325 14.70 7.11 -8.28
CA ALA A 325 15.73 7.46 -9.24
C ALA A 325 15.81 6.45 -10.41
N LEU A 326 15.64 5.16 -10.14
CA LEU A 326 15.64 4.11 -11.16
C LEU A 326 14.41 4.21 -12.08
N LEU A 327 13.22 4.47 -11.52
CA LEU A 327 11.98 4.58 -12.28
C LEU A 327 11.92 5.89 -13.09
N ALA A 328 12.24 7.03 -12.46
CA ALA A 328 12.12 8.35 -13.10
C ALA A 328 13.12 8.54 -14.24
N ASN A 329 14.32 7.95 -14.12
CA ASN A 329 15.41 8.08 -15.09
C ASN A 329 15.64 6.83 -15.94
N GLN A 330 14.80 5.79 -15.79
CA GLN A 330 14.94 4.50 -16.48
C GLN A 330 16.37 3.92 -16.40
N ARG A 331 17.03 4.04 -15.24
CA ARG A 331 18.41 3.57 -15.00
C ARG A 331 18.44 2.17 -14.41
N THR A 332 19.54 1.46 -14.57
CA THR A 332 19.74 0.16 -13.91
C THR A 332 20.46 0.36 -12.58
N PHE A 333 20.11 -0.43 -11.57
CA PHE A 333 20.80 -0.36 -10.28
C PHE A 333 22.26 -0.79 -10.41
N GLN A 334 23.16 0.02 -9.86
CA GLN A 334 24.58 -0.26 -9.73
C GLN A 334 24.95 -0.16 -8.23
N PRO A 335 25.48 -1.22 -7.60
CA PRO A 335 25.81 -1.23 -6.18
C PRO A 335 26.79 -0.12 -5.75
N ASP A 336 27.77 0.16 -6.60
CA ASP A 336 28.88 1.08 -6.34
C ASP A 336 28.73 2.42 -7.08
N TYR A 337 27.48 2.84 -7.35
CA TYR A 337 27.22 4.09 -8.05
C TYR A 337 27.73 5.29 -7.27
N THR A 338 28.82 5.89 -7.75
CA THR A 338 29.25 7.25 -7.43
C THR A 338 28.66 8.20 -8.47
N PRO A 339 27.98 9.28 -8.07
CA PRO A 339 27.57 10.30 -9.02
C PRO A 339 28.81 10.94 -9.66
N ASP A 340 28.89 10.96 -10.99
CA ASP A 340 29.93 11.71 -11.70
C ASP A 340 29.82 13.19 -11.36
N GLY A 341 30.86 13.74 -10.72
CA GLY A 341 31.06 15.18 -10.48
C GLY A 341 30.04 15.83 -9.54
N SER A 342 30.44 16.07 -8.29
CA SER A 342 29.79 17.03 -7.38
C SER A 342 30.80 18.05 -6.89
#